data_AF-A0A2M7EIV6-F1
#
_entry.id   AF-A0A2M7EIV6-F1
#
_cell.length_a   1.000
_cell.length_b   1.000
_cell.length_c   1.000
_cell.angle_alpha   90.00
_cell.angle_beta   90.00
_cell.angle_gamma   90.00
#
_symmetry.space_group_name_H-M   'P 1'
#
loop_
_entity.id
_entity.type
_entity.pdbx_description
1 polymer ?
#
loop_
_entity_poly.entity_id
_entity_poly.type
_entity_poly.pdbx_seq_one_letter_code
_entity_poly.pdbx_strand_id
1 'polypeptide(L)'
;MNLSFLISTIRKSKGITQEELARKVQKNRSAIAQFEKGHASLSKETLSKIAIDLDINPEYIVGNVSNPFSSDKLIKLFLTGIFPEYFPLYLLVLYNQSLEFISLIPPMNIIEKMRFLPTLRTIGALRNFESFLGKMVYAVCARDVDGNIFIFRRKQINDFVLWGKIDLESFMSSAIANYGKDKSRFSFRVKEIDKELFNKIKDWTVEREDIEPMFSKPISALNEQEKELIVTLRERRIEPTSVLNLINQTTKNITSHKNEQ
;
A
#
# COMPACT_ATOMS: atom_id res chain seq x y z
N MET A 1 -3.24 -4.00 19.57
CA MET A 1 -2.03 -4.66 19.02
C MET A 1 -0.81 -3.99 19.67
N ASN A 2 0.25 -4.74 20.02
CA ASN A 2 1.40 -4.21 20.77
C ASN A 2 2.38 -3.47 19.85
N LEU A 3 2.95 -2.35 20.32
CA LEU A 3 4.01 -1.60 19.64
C LEU A 3 5.20 -2.48 19.22
N SER A 4 5.58 -3.45 20.06
CA SER A 4 6.66 -4.41 19.74
C SER A 4 6.36 -5.22 18.47
N PHE A 5 5.10 -5.64 18.30
CA PHE A 5 4.67 -6.38 17.11
C PHE A 5 4.77 -5.51 15.86
N LEU A 6 4.24 -4.29 15.89
CA LEU A 6 4.33 -3.33 14.79
C LEU A 6 5.78 -3.11 14.36
N ILE A 7 6.66 -2.74 15.30
CA ILE A 7 8.07 -2.49 15.03
C ILE A 7 8.74 -3.73 14.43
N SER A 8 8.50 -4.91 15.01
CA SER A 8 9.09 -6.15 14.52
C SER A 8 8.65 -6.49 13.08
N THR A 9 7.38 -6.26 12.76
CA THR A 9 6.82 -6.53 11.44
C THR A 9 7.40 -5.57 10.41
N ILE A 10 7.41 -4.26 10.69
CA ILE A 10 7.97 -3.26 9.76
C ILE A 10 9.47 -3.46 9.56
N ARG A 11 10.22 -3.74 10.63
CA ARG A 11 11.66 -4.06 10.52
C ARG A 11 11.90 -5.24 9.58
N LYS A 12 11.20 -6.36 9.80
CA LYS A 12 11.32 -7.57 8.95
C LYS A 12 10.93 -7.27 7.50
N SER A 13 9.86 -6.52 7.29
CA SER A 13 9.43 -6.10 5.95
C SER A 13 10.41 -5.15 5.28
N LYS A 14 11.14 -4.32 6.00
CA LYS A 14 12.26 -3.55 5.43
C LYS A 14 13.51 -4.39 5.14
N GLY A 15 13.51 -5.67 5.52
CA GLY A 15 14.66 -6.56 5.38
C GLY A 15 15.78 -6.29 6.37
N ILE A 16 15.53 -5.46 7.40
CA ILE A 16 16.52 -5.06 8.41
C ILE A 16 16.62 -6.16 9.47
N THR A 17 17.82 -6.54 9.86
CA THR A 17 18.08 -7.50 10.94
C THR A 17 17.98 -6.86 12.33
N GLN A 18 17.82 -7.66 13.38
CA GLN A 18 17.84 -7.14 14.75
C GLN A 18 19.20 -6.51 15.10
N GLU A 19 20.30 -7.06 14.57
CA GLU A 19 21.66 -6.55 14.77
C GLU A 19 21.83 -5.17 14.12
N GLU A 20 21.40 -5.02 12.87
CA GLU A 20 21.46 -3.74 12.16
C GLU A 20 20.64 -2.66 12.87
N LEU A 21 19.41 -2.98 13.30
CA LEU A 21 18.60 -2.03 14.06
C LEU A 21 19.27 -1.67 15.39
N ALA A 22 19.77 -2.66 16.12
CA ALA A 22 20.44 -2.43 17.40
C ALA A 22 21.63 -1.48 17.27
N ARG A 23 22.47 -1.68 16.23
CA ARG A 23 23.60 -0.80 15.93
C ARG A 23 23.17 0.65 15.68
N LYS A 24 22.10 0.87 14.91
CA LYS A 24 21.58 2.22 14.62
C LYS A 24 21.15 2.98 15.87
N VAL A 25 20.57 2.27 16.84
CA VAL A 25 20.07 2.88 18.09
C VAL A 25 20.99 2.67 19.30
N GLN A 26 22.24 2.26 19.07
CA GLN A 26 23.27 2.05 20.10
C GLN A 26 22.80 1.11 21.22
N LYS A 27 22.15 0.01 20.83
CA LYS A 27 21.74 -1.09 21.72
C LYS A 27 22.44 -2.38 21.31
N ASN A 28 22.36 -3.37 22.19
CA ASN A 28 22.74 -4.74 21.84
C ASN A 28 21.56 -5.45 21.16
N ARG A 29 21.88 -6.44 20.30
CA ARG A 29 20.86 -7.25 19.61
C ARG A 29 19.91 -7.95 20.58
N SER A 30 20.41 -8.40 21.73
CA SER A 30 19.59 -9.09 22.74
C SER A 30 18.45 -8.21 23.25
N ALA A 31 18.69 -6.92 23.48
CA ALA A 31 17.69 -5.96 23.92
C ALA A 31 16.58 -5.78 22.87
N ILE A 32 16.95 -5.68 21.59
CA ILE A 32 15.96 -5.64 20.49
C ILE A 32 15.16 -6.94 20.45
N ALA A 33 15.81 -8.10 20.57
CA ALA A 33 15.11 -9.38 20.55
C ALA A 33 14.15 -9.57 21.73
N GLN A 34 14.54 -9.18 22.94
CA GLN A 34 13.68 -9.24 24.13
C GLN A 34 12.50 -8.27 24.01
N PHE A 35 12.73 -7.07 23.48
CA PHE A 35 11.67 -6.12 23.19
C PHE A 35 10.64 -6.66 22.20
N GLU A 36 11.09 -7.20 21.06
CA GLU A 36 10.18 -7.74 20.03
C GLU A 36 9.37 -8.94 20.51
N LYS A 37 9.90 -9.72 21.46
CA LYS A 37 9.18 -10.81 22.13
C LYS A 37 8.23 -10.34 23.23
N GLY A 38 8.27 -9.06 23.60
CA GLY A 38 7.50 -8.50 24.71
C GLY A 38 8.04 -8.84 26.10
N HIS A 39 9.29 -9.34 26.19
CA HIS A 39 9.94 -9.66 27.46
C HIS A 39 10.69 -8.47 28.09
N ALA A 40 10.90 -7.39 27.34
CA ALA A 40 11.52 -6.17 27.83
C ALA A 40 10.87 -4.92 27.21
N SER A 41 10.98 -3.79 27.91
CA SER A 41 10.63 -2.47 27.38
C SER A 41 11.89 -1.68 27.03
N LEU A 42 11.83 -0.88 25.98
CA LEU A 42 12.87 0.08 25.62
C LEU A 42 12.47 1.47 26.10
N SER A 43 13.45 2.37 26.29
CA SER A 43 13.15 3.77 26.63
C SER A 43 12.41 4.47 25.50
N LYS A 44 11.56 5.46 25.82
CA LYS A 44 10.86 6.29 24.81
C LYS A 44 11.83 6.90 23.80
N GLU A 45 12.99 7.36 24.26
CA GLU A 45 14.04 7.89 23.40
C GLU A 45 14.55 6.85 22.40
N THR A 46 14.82 5.62 22.86
CA THR A 46 15.26 4.52 21.99
C THR A 46 14.16 4.17 20.98
N LEU A 47 12.90 4.08 21.42
CA LEU A 47 11.76 3.78 20.57
C LEU A 47 11.53 4.86 19.51
N SER A 48 11.75 6.14 19.85
CA SER A 48 11.62 7.25 18.90
C SER A 48 12.71 7.18 17.81
N LYS A 49 13.95 6.82 18.18
CA LYS A 49 15.03 6.57 17.20
C LYS A 49 14.70 5.39 16.28
N ILE A 50 14.19 4.29 16.84
CA ILE A 50 13.71 3.15 16.05
C ILE A 50 12.58 3.57 15.11
N ALA A 51 11.66 4.41 15.57
CA ALA A 51 10.50 4.83 14.78
C ALA A 51 10.94 5.59 13.52
N ILE A 52 11.82 6.58 13.67
CA ILE A 52 12.40 7.34 12.55
C ILE A 52 13.08 6.41 11.53
N ASP A 53 13.90 5.47 12.01
CA ASP A 53 14.61 4.51 11.15
C ASP A 53 13.69 3.56 10.35
N LEU A 54 12.44 3.41 10.79
CA LEU A 54 11.47 2.48 10.23
C LEU A 54 10.29 3.18 9.53
N ASP A 55 10.36 4.49 9.29
CA ASP A 55 9.26 5.31 8.74
C ASP A 55 7.97 5.24 9.61
N ILE A 56 8.16 5.07 10.93
CA ILE A 56 7.10 5.12 11.93
C ILE A 56 7.12 6.52 12.55
N ASN A 57 5.94 7.13 12.69
CA ASN A 57 5.76 8.43 13.32
C ASN A 57 6.15 8.37 14.82
N PRO A 58 7.16 9.15 15.28
CA PRO A 58 7.50 9.21 16.70
C PRO A 58 6.33 9.62 17.61
N GLU A 59 5.41 10.45 17.11
CA GLU A 59 4.20 10.86 17.82
C GLU A 59 3.28 9.68 18.13
N TYR A 60 3.32 8.62 17.33
CA TYR A 60 2.58 7.38 17.59
C TYR A 60 3.13 6.65 18.83
N ILE A 61 4.44 6.72 19.06
CA ILE A 61 5.11 6.08 20.21
C ILE A 61 4.62 6.67 21.53
N VAL A 62 4.34 7.97 21.54
CA VAL A 62 3.86 8.70 22.72
C VAL A 62 2.33 8.79 22.80
N GLY A 63 1.61 8.36 21.75
CA GLY A 63 0.15 8.26 21.72
C GLY A 63 -0.58 9.50 21.21
N ASN A 64 0.12 10.41 20.53
CA ASN A 64 -0.45 11.67 20.04
C ASN A 64 -1.17 11.52 18.68
N VAL A 65 -0.88 10.46 17.94
CA VAL A 65 -1.51 10.14 16.64
C VAL A 65 -1.94 8.69 16.58
N SER A 66 -2.96 8.39 15.76
CA SER A 66 -3.46 7.04 15.57
C SER A 66 -2.79 6.27 14.42
N ASN A 67 -2.34 6.97 13.38
CA ASN A 67 -1.61 6.37 12.28
C ASN A 67 -0.13 6.25 12.66
N PRO A 68 0.46 5.04 12.64
CA PRO A 68 1.85 4.86 12.99
C PRO A 68 2.82 5.28 11.89
N PHE A 69 2.38 5.60 10.68
CA PHE A 69 3.28 5.90 9.56
C PHE A 69 3.41 7.40 9.32
N SER A 70 4.63 7.84 9.02
CA SER A 70 4.89 9.20 8.55
C SER A 70 6.20 9.22 7.78
N SER A 71 6.13 9.47 6.48
CA SER A 71 7.31 9.62 5.62
C SER A 71 6.99 10.46 4.39
N ASP A 72 7.86 11.42 4.09
CA ASP A 72 7.82 12.16 2.84
C ASP A 72 8.29 11.29 1.66
N LYS A 73 9.01 10.20 1.94
CA LYS A 73 9.55 9.29 0.92
C LYS A 73 8.64 8.09 0.70
N LEU A 74 8.93 7.32 -0.35
CA LEU A 74 8.26 6.05 -0.60
C LEU A 74 8.61 5.02 0.48
N ILE A 75 7.61 4.54 1.20
CA ILE A 75 7.76 3.49 2.21
C ILE A 75 7.83 2.13 1.50
N LYS A 76 9.05 1.64 1.35
CA LYS A 76 9.36 0.37 0.67
C LYS A 76 9.32 -0.80 1.65
N LEU A 77 8.45 -1.79 1.41
CA LEU A 77 8.26 -2.96 2.26
C LEU A 77 8.21 -4.26 1.46
N PHE A 78 8.83 -5.31 1.99
CA PHE A 78 8.69 -6.67 1.50
C PHE A 78 7.53 -7.39 2.19
N LEU A 79 6.79 -8.18 1.40
CA LEU A 79 5.85 -9.17 1.90
C LEU A 79 6.63 -10.45 2.23
N THR A 80 7.09 -10.53 3.48
CA THR A 80 7.83 -11.69 4.01
C THR A 80 6.89 -12.85 4.32
N GLY A 81 7.39 -14.09 4.22
CA GLY A 81 6.65 -15.30 4.55
C GLY A 81 6.18 -16.09 3.33
N ILE A 82 5.65 -17.30 3.57
CA ILE A 82 5.03 -18.13 2.52
C ILE A 82 3.64 -17.55 2.25
N PHE A 83 3.22 -17.52 0.98
CA PHE A 83 1.85 -17.15 0.62
C PHE A 83 0.84 -17.93 1.48
N PRO A 84 -0.16 -17.28 2.12
CA PRO A 84 -0.56 -15.88 1.99
C PRO A 84 -0.18 -15.00 3.21
N GLU A 85 1.09 -14.90 3.60
CA GLU A 85 1.50 -13.91 4.60
C GLU A 85 1.48 -12.49 4.01
N TYR A 86 0.44 -11.73 4.38
CA TYR A 86 0.16 -10.34 3.99
C TYR A 86 0.15 -9.38 5.19
N PHE A 87 0.79 -9.74 6.29
CA PHE A 87 0.76 -8.96 7.54
C PHE A 87 1.01 -7.46 7.37
N PRO A 88 1.99 -6.99 6.57
CA PRO A 88 2.20 -5.56 6.36
C PRO A 88 0.98 -4.86 5.75
N LEU A 89 0.28 -5.50 4.83
CA LEU A 89 -0.96 -4.97 4.24
C LEU A 89 -2.10 -4.95 5.28
N TYR A 90 -2.19 -5.99 6.12
CA TYR A 90 -3.18 -6.04 7.20
C TYR A 90 -2.95 -4.94 8.25
N LEU A 91 -1.69 -4.62 8.54
CA LEU A 91 -1.35 -3.48 9.40
C LEU A 91 -1.84 -2.16 8.81
N LEU A 92 -1.68 -1.96 7.49
CA LEU A 92 -2.24 -0.76 6.86
C LEU A 92 -3.74 -0.65 7.10
N VAL A 93 -4.50 -1.73 6.86
CA VAL A 93 -5.97 -1.74 7.06
C VAL A 93 -6.35 -1.52 8.52
N LEU A 94 -5.58 -2.08 9.45
CA LEU A 94 -5.82 -1.90 10.88
C LEU A 94 -5.72 -0.42 11.27
N TYR A 95 -4.61 0.24 10.89
CA TYR A 95 -4.30 1.59 11.36
C TYR A 95 -4.96 2.71 10.55
N ASN A 96 -5.46 2.41 9.36
CA ASN A 96 -6.09 3.41 8.50
C ASN A 96 -7.60 3.26 8.44
N GLN A 97 -8.28 4.40 8.26
CA GLN A 97 -9.73 4.44 8.06
C GLN A 97 -10.11 4.35 6.58
N SER A 98 -9.23 4.79 5.71
CA SER A 98 -9.35 4.62 4.26
C SER A 98 -7.99 4.37 3.64
N LEU A 99 -7.96 3.57 2.58
CA LEU A 99 -6.76 3.27 1.80
C LEU A 99 -7.10 3.18 0.33
N GLU A 100 -6.20 3.67 -0.51
CA GLU A 100 -6.24 3.43 -1.94
C GLU A 100 -5.15 2.42 -2.28
N PHE A 101 -5.54 1.23 -2.73
CA PHE A 101 -4.64 0.17 -3.18
C PHE A 101 -4.56 0.13 -4.71
N ILE A 102 -3.36 -0.10 -5.23
CA ILE A 102 -3.12 -0.33 -6.66
C ILE A 102 -2.27 -1.59 -6.82
N SER A 103 -2.83 -2.62 -7.44
CA SER A 103 -2.10 -3.82 -7.86
C SER A 103 -1.39 -3.55 -9.19
N LEU A 104 -0.06 -3.73 -9.21
CA LEU A 104 0.78 -3.48 -10.38
C LEU A 104 1.06 -4.78 -11.13
N ILE A 105 0.65 -4.82 -12.40
CA ILE A 105 0.90 -5.94 -13.33
C ILE A 105 2.05 -5.54 -14.25
N PRO A 106 3.13 -6.32 -14.32
CA PRO A 106 4.24 -6.03 -15.23
C PRO A 106 3.84 -6.30 -16.69
N PRO A 107 4.49 -5.62 -17.66
CA PRO A 107 4.16 -5.73 -19.08
C PRO A 107 4.81 -7.00 -19.65
N MET A 108 4.32 -8.17 -19.24
CA MET A 108 4.85 -9.47 -19.63
C MET A 108 4.01 -10.14 -20.71
N ASN A 109 4.66 -10.61 -21.76
CA ASN A 109 4.02 -11.49 -22.74
C ASN A 109 3.86 -12.92 -22.18
N ILE A 110 3.10 -13.76 -22.88
CA ILE A 110 2.80 -15.14 -22.46
C ILE A 110 4.09 -15.96 -22.24
N ILE A 111 5.10 -15.79 -23.09
CA ILE A 111 6.38 -16.53 -23.01
C ILE A 111 7.14 -16.12 -21.75
N GLU A 112 7.15 -14.83 -21.42
CA GLU A 112 7.78 -14.32 -20.20
C GLU A 112 7.05 -14.83 -18.95
N LYS A 113 5.71 -14.80 -18.94
CA LYS A 113 4.90 -15.40 -17.86
C LYS A 113 5.25 -16.88 -17.67
N MET A 114 5.47 -17.62 -18.77
CA MET A 114 5.87 -19.03 -18.73
C MET A 114 7.24 -19.27 -18.06
N ARG A 115 8.18 -18.32 -18.13
CA ARG A 115 9.51 -18.45 -17.50
C ARG A 115 9.46 -18.35 -15.98
N PHE A 116 8.42 -17.73 -15.42
CA PHE A 116 8.24 -17.57 -13.97
C PHE A 116 7.49 -18.76 -13.33
N LEU A 117 7.04 -19.74 -14.10
CA LEU A 117 6.54 -21.02 -13.57
C LEU A 117 7.74 -21.86 -13.13
N PRO A 118 8.08 -21.90 -11.83
CA PRO A 118 9.23 -22.66 -11.37
C PRO A 118 8.79 -24.12 -11.40
N THR A 119 9.22 -24.88 -12.41
CA THR A 119 9.11 -26.36 -12.45
C THR A 119 7.69 -26.95 -12.54
N LEU A 120 7.14 -27.00 -13.76
CA LEU A 120 6.10 -27.98 -14.14
C LEU A 120 6.68 -29.41 -14.27
N ARG A 121 7.46 -29.88 -13.30
CA ARG A 121 7.84 -31.32 -13.23
C ARG A 121 6.91 -32.14 -12.34
N THR A 122 6.00 -31.51 -11.60
CA THR A 122 4.98 -32.21 -10.83
C THR A 122 3.64 -32.04 -11.53
N ILE A 123 3.16 -33.16 -12.09
CA ILE A 123 2.00 -33.37 -12.98
C ILE A 123 0.67 -32.75 -12.49
N GLY A 124 0.60 -32.18 -11.28
CA GLY A 124 -0.58 -31.52 -10.71
C GLY A 124 -0.87 -30.09 -11.19
N ALA A 125 0.10 -29.37 -11.75
CA ALA A 125 -0.07 -27.95 -12.12
C ALA A 125 -0.82 -27.72 -13.45
N LEU A 126 -0.90 -28.72 -14.33
CA LEU A 126 -1.72 -28.65 -15.55
C LEU A 126 -3.22 -28.57 -15.24
N ARG A 127 -3.67 -29.13 -14.11
CA ARG A 127 -5.09 -29.13 -13.70
C ARG A 127 -5.60 -27.73 -13.32
N ASN A 128 -4.70 -26.82 -12.96
CA ASN A 128 -4.99 -25.44 -12.56
C ASN A 128 -4.29 -24.41 -13.47
N PHE A 129 -3.88 -24.81 -14.67
CA PHE A 129 -3.17 -23.93 -15.61
C PHE A 129 -3.94 -22.64 -15.93
N GLU A 130 -5.27 -22.74 -16.10
CA GLU A 130 -6.14 -21.57 -16.31
C GLU A 130 -6.15 -20.60 -15.12
N SER A 131 -5.99 -21.11 -13.89
CA SER A 131 -5.92 -20.24 -12.73
C SER A 131 -4.60 -19.49 -12.66
N PHE A 132 -3.56 -19.87 -13.40
CA PHE A 132 -2.26 -19.19 -13.45
C PHE A 132 -2.15 -18.15 -14.58
N LEU A 133 -2.93 -18.29 -15.65
CA LEU A 133 -2.96 -17.35 -16.78
C LEU A 133 -3.61 -15.98 -16.45
N GLY A 134 -4.07 -15.81 -15.21
CA GLY A 134 -4.70 -14.58 -14.72
C GLY A 134 -3.74 -13.41 -14.46
N LYS A 135 -4.15 -12.52 -13.56
CA LYS A 135 -3.37 -11.31 -13.24
C LYS A 135 -2.15 -11.71 -12.39
N MET A 136 -0.95 -11.46 -12.90
CA MET A 136 0.30 -11.64 -12.16
C MET A 136 0.67 -10.30 -11.51
N VAL A 137 0.27 -10.12 -10.26
CA VAL A 137 0.56 -8.88 -9.52
C VAL A 137 1.98 -8.97 -8.99
N TYR A 138 2.87 -8.14 -9.53
CA TYR A 138 4.28 -8.14 -9.11
C TYR A 138 4.51 -7.28 -7.87
N ALA A 139 3.77 -6.18 -7.75
CA ALA A 139 3.83 -5.29 -6.62
C ALA A 139 2.44 -4.73 -6.28
N VAL A 140 2.27 -4.29 -5.04
CA VAL A 140 1.07 -3.58 -4.58
C VAL A 140 1.52 -2.24 -4.05
N CYS A 141 0.86 -1.17 -4.46
CA CYS A 141 1.02 0.15 -3.87
C CYS A 141 -0.17 0.48 -2.99
N ALA A 142 0.06 1.28 -1.96
CA ALA A 142 -1.01 1.83 -1.14
C ALA A 142 -0.75 3.31 -0.86
N ARG A 143 -1.83 4.10 -0.74
CA ARG A 143 -1.79 5.44 -0.18
C ARG A 143 -2.78 5.53 0.97
N ASP A 144 -2.33 6.11 2.07
CA ASP A 144 -3.16 6.36 3.23
C ASP A 144 -3.72 7.79 3.30
N VAL A 145 -4.49 8.06 4.36
CA VAL A 145 -5.14 9.36 4.58
C VAL A 145 -4.17 10.49 4.87
N ASP A 146 -3.00 10.17 5.40
CA ASP A 146 -1.97 11.14 5.77
C ASP A 146 -1.01 11.40 4.60
N GLY A 147 -1.26 10.78 3.44
CA GLY A 147 -0.47 10.97 2.23
C GLY A 147 0.81 10.12 2.20
N ASN A 148 0.97 9.17 3.12
CA ASN A 148 2.06 8.20 3.03
C ASN A 148 1.82 7.29 1.84
N ILE A 149 2.89 7.01 1.09
CA ILE A 149 2.84 6.11 -0.06
C ILE A 149 3.71 4.89 0.24
N PHE A 150 3.13 3.73 0.00
CA PHE A 150 3.75 2.44 0.26
C PHE A 150 3.92 1.67 -1.05
N ILE A 151 4.97 0.89 -1.15
CA ILE A 151 5.11 -0.16 -2.16
C ILE A 151 5.51 -1.48 -1.51
N PHE A 152 4.87 -2.54 -1.98
CA PHE A 152 5.02 -3.90 -1.52
C PHE A 152 5.41 -4.82 -2.67
N ARG A 153 6.47 -5.61 -2.50
CA ARG A 153 6.75 -6.77 -3.36
C ARG A 153 7.25 -7.96 -2.55
N ARG A 154 7.37 -9.13 -3.16
CA ARG A 154 8.07 -10.27 -2.54
C ARG A 154 9.57 -10.01 -2.48
N LYS A 155 10.24 -10.50 -1.44
CA LYS A 155 11.69 -10.29 -1.26
C LYS A 155 12.47 -10.93 -2.42
N GLN A 156 12.08 -12.14 -2.79
CA GLN A 156 12.57 -12.88 -3.96
C GLN A 156 12.16 -12.15 -5.24
N ILE A 157 13.15 -11.88 -6.08
CA ILE A 157 12.99 -11.03 -7.27
C ILE A 157 12.00 -11.57 -8.31
N ASN A 158 11.83 -12.90 -8.37
CA ASN A 158 10.99 -13.59 -9.33
C ASN A 158 9.62 -13.98 -8.76
N ASP A 159 9.35 -13.66 -7.49
CA ASP A 159 8.10 -14.02 -6.84
C ASP A 159 7.05 -12.93 -7.03
N PHE A 160 5.81 -13.36 -7.22
CA PHE A 160 4.67 -12.48 -7.39
C PHE A 160 3.90 -12.33 -6.09
N VAL A 161 3.31 -11.15 -5.90
CA VAL A 161 2.47 -10.86 -4.74
C VAL A 161 1.18 -11.66 -4.81
N LEU A 162 0.57 -11.71 -5.99
CA LEU A 162 -0.64 -12.48 -6.31
C LEU A 162 -0.51 -13.06 -7.71
N TRP A 163 -1.12 -14.22 -7.91
CA TRP A 163 -1.28 -14.83 -9.23
C TRP A 163 -2.73 -15.26 -9.44
N GLY A 164 -3.16 -15.22 -10.69
CA GLY A 164 -4.36 -15.90 -11.12
C GLY A 164 -5.66 -15.13 -11.00
N LYS A 165 -6.72 -15.85 -10.60
CA LYS A 165 -8.08 -15.31 -10.46
C LYS A 165 -8.31 -14.55 -9.15
N ILE A 166 -7.42 -14.72 -8.16
CA ILE A 166 -7.57 -14.06 -6.87
C ILE A 166 -7.00 -12.64 -6.96
N ASP A 167 -7.80 -11.65 -6.61
CA ASP A 167 -7.38 -10.27 -6.53
C ASP A 167 -7.09 -9.82 -5.10
N LEU A 168 -6.44 -8.66 -4.98
CA LEU A 168 -6.07 -8.08 -3.70
C LEU A 168 -7.30 -7.73 -2.85
N GLU A 169 -8.38 -7.29 -3.49
CA GLU A 169 -9.61 -6.92 -2.79
C GLU A 169 -10.18 -8.12 -2.02
N SER A 170 -10.20 -9.30 -2.62
CA SER A 170 -10.65 -10.52 -1.97
C SER A 170 -9.79 -10.86 -0.75
N PHE A 171 -8.46 -10.70 -0.83
CA PHE A 171 -7.57 -10.93 0.32
C PHE A 171 -7.81 -9.93 1.44
N MET A 172 -7.98 -8.66 1.09
CA MET A 172 -8.11 -7.59 2.07
C MET A 172 -9.53 -7.49 2.66
N SER A 173 -10.55 -7.98 1.97
CA SER A 173 -11.94 -7.98 2.44
C SER A 173 -12.08 -8.68 3.79
N SER A 174 -11.39 -9.81 4.00
CA SER A 174 -11.37 -10.51 5.28
C SER A 174 -10.74 -9.66 6.39
N ALA A 175 -9.63 -8.96 6.12
CA ALA A 175 -8.99 -8.08 7.09
C ALA A 175 -9.88 -6.87 7.44
N ILE A 176 -10.49 -6.24 6.43
CA ILE A 176 -11.43 -5.11 6.59
C ILE A 176 -12.59 -5.53 7.50
N ALA A 177 -13.21 -6.68 7.23
CA ALA A 177 -14.31 -7.22 8.03
C ALA A 177 -13.86 -7.55 9.47
N ASN A 178 -12.72 -8.25 9.63
CA ASN A 178 -12.18 -8.63 10.94
C ASN A 178 -11.88 -7.42 11.83
N TYR A 179 -11.48 -6.29 11.24
CA TYR A 179 -11.22 -5.05 11.98
C TYR A 179 -12.43 -4.12 12.06
N GLY A 180 -13.62 -4.56 11.63
CA GLY A 180 -14.86 -3.79 11.70
C GLY A 180 -14.84 -2.50 10.87
N LYS A 181 -14.08 -2.49 9.77
CA LYS A 181 -13.90 -1.32 8.93
C LYS A 181 -14.96 -1.27 7.82
N ASP A 182 -15.36 -0.05 7.45
CA ASP A 182 -16.26 0.15 6.31
C ASP A 182 -15.50 -0.08 4.99
N LYS A 183 -15.88 -1.13 4.26
CA LYS A 183 -15.28 -1.50 2.98
C LYS A 183 -15.34 -0.38 1.93
N SER A 184 -16.35 0.51 1.98
CA SER A 184 -16.49 1.62 1.03
C SER A 184 -15.34 2.62 1.08
N ARG A 185 -14.59 2.63 2.19
CA ARG A 185 -13.42 3.49 2.41
C ARG A 185 -12.12 2.90 1.86
N PHE A 186 -12.17 1.72 1.26
CA PHE A 186 -11.03 1.04 0.67
C PHE A 186 -11.26 0.87 -0.83
N SER A 187 -10.41 1.46 -1.65
CA SER A 187 -10.50 1.30 -3.11
C SER A 187 -9.39 0.39 -3.60
N PHE A 188 -9.73 -0.52 -4.50
CA PHE A 188 -8.78 -1.45 -5.12
C PHE A 188 -8.78 -1.22 -6.62
N ARG A 189 -7.60 -0.87 -7.16
CA ARG A 189 -7.40 -0.75 -8.61
C ARG A 189 -6.30 -1.70 -9.07
N VAL A 190 -6.32 -1.95 -10.36
CA VAL A 190 -5.28 -2.72 -11.05
C VAL A 190 -4.72 -1.85 -12.16
N LYS A 191 -3.40 -1.80 -12.28
CA LYS A 191 -2.72 -1.04 -13.33
C LYS A 191 -1.61 -1.88 -13.94
N GLU A 192 -1.59 -1.96 -15.27
CA GLU A 192 -0.43 -2.45 -15.99
C GLU A 192 0.63 -1.34 -16.04
N ILE A 193 1.87 -1.70 -15.72
CA ILE A 193 3.00 -0.77 -15.68
C ILE A 193 3.89 -0.96 -16.90
N ASP A 194 4.63 0.08 -17.28
CA ASP A 194 5.64 -0.05 -18.32
C ASP A 194 6.90 -0.79 -17.83
N LYS A 195 7.81 -1.05 -18.78
CA LYS A 195 9.03 -1.82 -18.55
C LYS A 195 10.03 -1.05 -17.69
N GLU A 196 10.05 0.29 -17.78
CA GLU A 196 10.97 1.13 -17.00
C GLU A 196 10.61 1.02 -15.51
N LEU A 197 9.35 1.31 -15.18
CA LEU A 197 8.87 1.22 -13.81
C LEU A 197 8.96 -0.21 -13.26
N PHE A 198 8.65 -1.21 -14.07
CA PHE A 198 8.82 -2.62 -13.67
C PHE A 198 10.26 -2.92 -13.24
N ASN A 199 11.26 -2.47 -14.01
CA ASN A 199 12.66 -2.65 -13.67
C ASN A 199 13.04 -1.88 -12.39
N LYS A 200 12.60 -0.63 -12.22
CA LYS A 200 12.84 0.13 -10.98
C LYS A 200 12.29 -0.58 -9.74
N ILE A 201 11.09 -1.16 -9.83
CA ILE A 201 10.48 -1.92 -8.74
C ILE A 201 11.24 -3.22 -8.49
N LYS A 202 11.61 -3.94 -9.55
CA LYS A 202 12.38 -5.19 -9.50
C LYS A 202 13.73 -4.98 -8.82
N ASP A 203 14.46 -3.95 -9.22
CA ASP A 203 15.78 -3.59 -8.68
C ASP A 203 15.69 -2.81 -7.36
N TRP A 204 14.48 -2.49 -6.90
CA TRP A 204 14.19 -1.76 -5.66
C TRP A 204 14.70 -0.31 -5.61
N THR A 205 14.98 0.26 -6.78
CA THR A 205 15.40 1.66 -6.99
C THR A 205 14.24 2.63 -7.14
N VAL A 206 13.01 2.13 -7.26
CA VAL A 206 11.78 2.94 -7.35
C VAL A 206 11.66 3.97 -6.22
N GLU A 207 11.19 5.16 -6.59
CA GLU A 207 11.01 6.32 -5.73
C GLU A 207 9.55 6.80 -5.71
N ARG A 208 9.26 7.83 -4.90
CA ARG A 208 7.89 8.28 -4.65
C ARG A 208 7.26 8.83 -5.93
N GLU A 209 8.03 9.60 -6.67
CA GLU A 209 7.67 10.30 -7.90
C GLU A 209 7.26 9.34 -9.02
N ASP A 210 7.79 8.11 -9.00
CA ASP A 210 7.42 7.05 -9.93
C ASP A 210 6.00 6.51 -9.67
N ILE A 211 5.54 6.55 -8.40
CA ILE A 211 4.33 5.87 -7.94
C ILE A 211 3.19 6.84 -7.65
N GLU A 212 3.49 8.00 -7.07
CA GLU A 212 2.50 9.01 -6.65
C GLU A 212 1.52 9.43 -7.77
N PRO A 213 1.95 9.64 -9.03
CA PRO A 213 1.04 9.98 -10.12
C PRO A 213 -0.01 8.90 -10.45
N MET A 214 0.14 7.67 -9.95
CA MET A 214 -0.80 6.58 -10.18
C MET A 214 -2.01 6.61 -9.26
N PHE A 215 -1.89 7.29 -8.12
CA PHE A 215 -3.02 7.50 -7.22
C PHE A 215 -3.95 8.55 -7.80
N SER A 216 -5.23 8.47 -7.44
CA SER A 216 -6.12 9.60 -7.68
C SER A 216 -5.50 10.84 -7.04
N LYS A 217 -5.74 12.07 -7.54
CA LYS A 217 -5.33 13.25 -6.77
C LYS A 217 -5.82 13.04 -5.33
N PRO A 218 -4.99 13.35 -4.31
CA PRO A 218 -5.46 13.23 -2.93
C PRO A 218 -6.83 13.88 -2.92
N ILE A 219 -7.82 13.19 -2.36
CA ILE A 219 -8.94 13.93 -1.76
C ILE A 219 -8.26 14.62 -0.58
N SER A 220 -7.41 15.63 -0.85
CA SER A 220 -6.93 16.57 0.13
C SER A 220 -8.17 16.92 0.91
N ALA A 221 -8.10 16.82 2.24
CA ALA A 221 -9.19 17.18 3.13
C ALA A 221 -9.96 18.33 2.49
N LEU A 222 -11.21 18.04 2.10
CA LEU A 222 -12.00 18.93 1.24
C LEU A 222 -11.79 20.35 1.74
N ASN A 223 -11.39 21.27 0.86
CA ASN A 223 -11.25 22.65 1.30
C ASN A 223 -12.63 23.15 1.78
N GLU A 224 -12.67 24.26 2.53
CA GLU A 224 -13.93 24.71 3.13
C GLU A 224 -15.04 24.92 2.09
N GLN A 225 -14.69 25.32 0.86
CA GLN A 225 -15.65 25.47 -0.23
C GLN A 225 -16.16 24.13 -0.75
N GLU A 226 -15.30 23.12 -0.87
CA GLU A 226 -15.69 21.76 -1.25
C GLU A 226 -16.58 21.10 -0.19
N LYS A 227 -16.28 21.33 1.10
CA LYS A 227 -17.14 20.90 2.22
C LYS A 227 -18.50 21.57 2.17
N GLU A 228 -18.52 22.90 2.03
CA GLU A 228 -19.76 23.69 1.94
C GLU A 228 -20.63 23.24 0.76
N LEU A 229 -20.01 22.97 -0.39
CA LEU A 229 -20.71 22.42 -1.55
C LEU A 229 -21.36 21.07 -1.21
N ILE A 230 -20.62 20.13 -0.62
CA ILE A 230 -21.15 18.80 -0.26
C ILE A 230 -22.28 18.89 0.77
N VAL A 231 -22.15 19.76 1.78
CA VAL A 231 -23.21 20.02 2.78
C VAL A 231 -24.45 20.57 2.07
N THR A 232 -24.29 21.58 1.22
CA THR A 232 -25.38 22.20 0.47
C THR A 232 -26.11 21.20 -0.43
N LEU A 233 -25.37 20.32 -1.12
CA LEU A 233 -25.97 19.27 -1.96
C LEU A 233 -26.86 18.34 -1.13
N ARG A 234 -26.41 17.95 0.07
CA ARG A 234 -27.16 17.06 0.96
C ARG A 234 -28.40 17.73 1.52
N GLU A 235 -28.28 18.96 2.02
CA GLU A 235 -29.41 19.73 2.56
C GLU A 235 -30.50 19.95 1.51
N ARG A 236 -30.08 20.25 0.28
CA ARG A 236 -30.98 20.49 -0.85
C ARG A 236 -31.39 19.22 -1.59
N ARG A 237 -30.92 18.04 -1.16
CA ARG A 237 -31.16 16.73 -1.81
C ARG A 237 -30.87 16.75 -3.30
N ILE A 238 -29.78 17.40 -3.68
CA ILE A 238 -29.32 17.48 -5.07
C ILE A 238 -28.39 16.31 -5.32
N GLU A 239 -28.72 15.49 -6.32
CA GLU A 239 -27.88 14.38 -6.74
C GLU A 239 -26.54 14.88 -7.31
N PRO A 240 -25.38 14.42 -6.79
CA PRO A 240 -24.07 14.86 -7.28
C PRO A 240 -23.88 14.69 -8.79
N THR A 241 -24.47 13.65 -9.37
CA THR A 241 -24.45 13.37 -10.82
C THR A 241 -25.09 14.50 -11.63
N SER A 242 -26.13 15.15 -11.11
CA SER A 242 -26.79 16.27 -11.79
C SER A 242 -25.86 17.48 -11.89
N VAL A 243 -25.11 17.75 -10.82
CA VAL A 243 -24.13 18.85 -10.79
C VAL A 243 -22.95 18.56 -11.71
N LEU A 244 -22.43 17.34 -11.70
CA LEU A 244 -21.34 16.93 -12.60
C LEU A 244 -21.76 17.06 -14.07
N ASN A 245 -22.99 16.69 -14.42
CA ASN A 245 -23.52 16.86 -15.77
C ASN A 245 -23.59 18.33 -16.18
N LEU A 246 -24.04 19.21 -15.28
CA LEU A 246 -24.10 20.65 -15.53
C LEU A 246 -22.70 21.22 -15.81
N ILE A 247 -21.71 20.88 -14.96
CA ILE A 247 -20.31 21.33 -15.09
C ILE A 247 -19.72 20.84 -16.43
N ASN A 248 -19.97 19.59 -16.80
CA ASN A 248 -19.45 19.03 -18.05
C ASN A 248 -20.07 19.70 -19.29
N GLN A 249 -21.33 20.13 -19.21
CA GLN A 249 -21.99 20.88 -20.29
C GLN A 249 -21.42 22.29 -20.42
N THR A 250 -21.23 23.02 -19.32
CA THR A 250 -20.59 24.35 -19.36
C THR A 250 -19.16 24.29 -19.87
N THR A 251 -18.40 23.26 -19.49
CA THR A 251 -17.01 23.11 -19.94
C THR A 251 -16.90 22.85 -21.45
N LYS A 252 -17.84 22.07 -22.03
CA LYS A 252 -17.93 21.86 -23.49
C LYS A 252 -18.26 23.14 -24.25
N ASN A 253 -19.15 23.99 -23.72
CA ASN A 253 -19.52 25.24 -24.36
C ASN A 253 -18.40 26.27 -24.35
N ILE A 254 -17.50 26.21 -23.36
CA ILE A 254 -16.32 27.09 -23.28
C ILE A 254 -15.23 26.66 -24.27
N THR A 255 -15.05 25.36 -24.50
CA THR A 255 -14.09 24.85 -25.50
C THR A 255 -14.57 24.98 -26.94
N SER A 256 -15.88 24.91 -27.20
CA SER A 256 -16.42 25.19 -28.54
C SER A 256 -16.24 26.65 -28.95
N HIS A 257 -16.39 27.61 -28.03
CA HIS A 257 -16.17 29.03 -28.33
C HIS A 257 -14.70 29.43 -28.50
N LYS A 258 -13.74 28.64 -28.01
CA LYS A 258 -12.30 28.89 -28.24
C LYS A 258 -11.79 28.34 -29.58
N ASN A 259 -12.52 27.44 -30.22
CA ASN A 259 -12.16 26.91 -31.55
C ASN A 259 -12.82 27.69 -32.71
N GLU A 260 -13.60 28.72 -32.39
CA GLU A 260 -14.25 29.63 -33.35
C GLU A 260 -13.60 31.04 -33.36
N GLN A 261 -12.44 31.20 -32.72
CA GLN A 261 -11.63 32.43 -32.77
C GLN A 261 -10.25 32.20 -33.40
#